data_AF-A0A960DXZ8-F1
#
_entry.id   AF-A0A960DXZ8-F1
#
_cell.length_a   1.000
_cell.length_b   1.000
_cell.length_c   1.000
_cell.angle_alpha   90.00
_cell.angle_beta   90.00
_cell.angle_gamma   90.00
#
_symmetry.space_group_name_H-M   'P 1'
#
loop_
_entity.id
_entity.type
_entity.pdbx_description
1 polymer ?
#
loop_
_entity_poly.entity_id
_entity_poly.type
_entity_poly.pdbx_seq_one_letter_code
_entity_poly.pdbx_strand_id
1 'polypeptide(L)'
;MSAPAASERRPRPSLVAVGGWLLLAGAATALDGLVGLAVAVLVAAVLLAGGSPRSLGALGVAALASVPIVVLGRGLPSDDEVSPFFVAGSLWPHHLAFGGLVLVGAWAVLDLGHQLRHAPPDAVPAVPGRPPLRVAVVLVAIVALGALAASVAVLRT
;
A
#
# COMPACT_ATOMS: atom_id res chain seq x y z
N MET A 1 -4.38 -45.86 23.15
CA MET A 1 -5.46 -44.90 22.80
C MET A 1 -4.82 -43.56 22.49
N SER A 2 -4.66 -43.24 21.21
CA SER A 2 -4.07 -41.98 20.77
C SER A 2 -5.13 -40.88 20.80
N ALA A 3 -4.85 -39.76 21.46
CA ALA A 3 -5.77 -38.64 21.54
C ALA A 3 -6.07 -38.08 20.14
N PRO A 4 -7.33 -37.72 19.82
CA PRO A 4 -7.67 -37.11 18.54
C PRO A 4 -6.92 -35.79 18.39
N ALA A 5 -6.23 -35.64 17.25
CA ALA A 5 -5.52 -34.42 16.88
C ALA A 5 -6.47 -33.22 17.03
N ALA A 6 -6.10 -32.27 17.90
CA ALA A 6 -6.84 -31.03 18.06
C ALA A 6 -6.95 -30.36 16.68
N SER A 7 -8.16 -30.31 16.14
CA SER A 7 -8.41 -29.61 14.90
C SER A 7 -8.08 -28.14 15.12
N GLU A 8 -6.99 -27.67 14.50
CA GLU A 8 -6.64 -26.25 14.44
C GLU A 8 -7.82 -25.51 13.81
N ARG A 9 -8.71 -24.97 14.64
CA ARG A 9 -9.77 -24.09 14.18
C ARG A 9 -9.10 -22.82 13.67
N ARG A 10 -8.93 -22.71 12.36
CA ARG A 10 -8.55 -21.45 11.72
C ARG A 10 -9.46 -20.35 12.24
N PRO A 11 -8.91 -19.26 12.81
CA PRO A 11 -9.73 -18.16 13.30
C PRO A 11 -10.60 -17.62 12.16
N ARG A 12 -11.91 -17.52 12.40
CA ARG A 12 -12.84 -16.93 11.43
C ARG A 12 -12.58 -15.42 11.34
N PRO A 13 -12.56 -14.82 10.14
CA PRO A 13 -12.38 -13.38 10.00
C PRO A 13 -13.55 -12.64 10.66
N SER A 14 -13.25 -11.57 11.41
CA SER A 14 -14.27 -10.73 12.03
C SER A 14 -14.99 -9.87 10.99
N LEU A 15 -16.28 -9.56 11.21
CA LEU A 15 -17.05 -8.68 10.33
C LEU A 15 -16.40 -7.30 10.19
N VAL A 16 -15.78 -6.80 11.26
CA VAL A 16 -15.04 -5.53 11.24
C VAL A 16 -13.83 -5.60 10.31
N ALA A 17 -13.09 -6.72 10.32
CA ALA A 17 -11.95 -6.91 9.42
C ALA A 17 -12.39 -6.99 7.95
N VAL A 18 -13.50 -7.69 7.68
CA VAL A 18 -14.10 -7.74 6.33
C VAL A 18 -14.55 -6.35 5.89
N GLY A 19 -15.25 -5.60 6.75
CA GLY A 19 -15.71 -4.24 6.46
C GLY A 19 -14.54 -3.27 6.21
N GLY A 20 -13.49 -3.34 7.02
CA GLY A 20 -12.27 -2.56 6.80
C GLY A 20 -11.58 -2.88 5.47
N TRP A 21 -11.54 -4.16 5.09
CA TRP A 21 -11.01 -4.59 3.81
C TRP A 21 -11.82 -4.09 2.62
N LEU A 22 -13.14 -4.16 2.68
CA LEU A 22 -14.03 -3.65 1.64
C LEU A 22 -13.86 -2.14 1.48
N LEU A 23 -13.71 -1.40 2.58
CA LEU A 23 -13.49 0.04 2.55
C LEU A 23 -12.14 0.40 1.93
N LEU A 24 -11.07 -0.34 2.27
CA LEU A 24 -9.75 -0.17 1.65
C LEU A 24 -9.77 -0.49 0.14
N ALA A 25 -10.43 -1.59 -0.26
CA ALA A 25 -10.58 -1.94 -1.66
C ALA A 25 -11.40 -0.90 -2.43
N GLY A 26 -12.48 -0.39 -1.83
CA GLY A 26 -13.27 0.71 -2.38
C GLY A 26 -12.48 2.00 -2.53
N ALA A 27 -11.68 2.36 -1.52
CA ALA A 27 -10.79 3.51 -1.58
C ALA A 27 -9.71 3.37 -2.66
N ALA A 28 -9.06 2.21 -2.76
CA ALA A 28 -8.10 1.94 -3.82
C ALA A 28 -8.75 2.04 -5.21
N THR A 29 -9.97 1.52 -5.36
CA THR A 29 -10.76 1.61 -6.59
C THR A 29 -11.14 3.04 -6.94
N ALA A 30 -11.50 3.86 -5.94
CA ALA A 30 -11.82 5.26 -6.14
C ALA A 30 -10.59 6.09 -6.56
N LEU A 31 -9.40 5.72 -6.09
CA LEU A 31 -8.15 6.41 -6.40
C LEU A 31 -7.56 6.02 -7.76
N ASP A 32 -7.62 4.74 -8.11
CA ASP A 32 -6.86 4.18 -9.26
C ASP A 32 -7.72 3.29 -10.18
N GLY A 33 -9.04 3.38 -10.05
CA GLY A 33 -10.00 2.62 -10.85
C GLY A 33 -9.85 1.10 -10.71
N LEU A 34 -9.91 0.40 -11.84
CA LEU A 34 -9.76 -1.06 -11.90
C LEU A 34 -8.39 -1.55 -11.43
N VAL A 35 -7.34 -0.73 -11.56
CA VAL A 35 -5.99 -1.10 -11.10
C VAL A 35 -5.95 -1.15 -9.58
N GLY A 36 -6.54 -0.15 -8.91
CA GLY A 36 -6.65 -0.14 -7.46
C GLY A 36 -7.42 -1.35 -6.92
N LEU A 37 -8.48 -1.77 -7.61
CA LEU A 37 -9.20 -3.01 -7.28
C LEU A 37 -8.33 -4.26 -7.46
N ALA A 38 -7.62 -4.35 -8.59
CA ALA A 38 -6.74 -5.49 -8.89
C ALA A 38 -5.62 -5.63 -7.84
N VAL A 39 -5.06 -4.52 -7.38
CA VAL A 39 -4.04 -4.50 -6.31
C VAL A 39 -4.65 -4.98 -4.99
N ALA A 40 -5.85 -4.52 -4.62
CA ALA A 40 -6.54 -5.00 -3.42
C ALA A 40 -6.82 -6.51 -3.47
N VAL A 41 -7.26 -7.01 -4.63
CA VAL A 41 -7.46 -8.44 -4.88
C VAL A 41 -6.14 -9.22 -4.79
N LEU A 42 -5.06 -8.69 -5.35
CA LEU A 42 -3.73 -9.31 -5.27
C LEU A 42 -3.27 -9.46 -3.82
N VAL A 43 -3.39 -8.39 -3.00
CA VAL A 43 -3.03 -8.46 -1.59
C VAL A 43 -3.87 -9.51 -0.86
N ALA A 44 -5.19 -9.52 -1.09
CA ALA A 44 -6.08 -10.52 -0.52
C ALA A 44 -5.70 -11.94 -0.95
N ALA A 45 -5.39 -12.15 -2.23
CA ALA A 45 -4.98 -13.45 -2.77
C ALA A 45 -3.68 -13.96 -2.13
N VAL A 46 -2.67 -13.11 -2.00
CA VAL A 46 -1.40 -13.46 -1.33
C VAL A 46 -1.65 -13.86 0.13
N LEU A 47 -2.48 -13.11 0.85
CA LEU A 47 -2.81 -13.41 2.23
C LEU A 47 -3.61 -14.72 2.38
N LEU A 48 -4.60 -14.94 1.52
CA LEU A 48 -5.43 -16.15 1.54
C LEU A 48 -4.65 -17.41 1.14
N ALA A 49 -3.68 -17.27 0.25
CA ALA A 49 -2.77 -18.34 -0.14
C ALA A 49 -1.72 -18.67 0.94
N GLY A 50 -1.64 -17.88 2.02
CA GLY A 50 -0.57 -18.01 3.03
C GLY A 50 0.81 -17.60 2.49
N GLY A 51 0.83 -16.77 1.44
CA GLY A 51 2.06 -16.26 0.87
C GLY A 51 2.81 -15.33 1.82
N SER A 52 4.12 -15.20 1.62
CA SER A 52 4.94 -14.32 2.46
C SER A 52 4.58 -12.85 2.20
N PRO A 53 4.26 -12.04 3.23
CA PRO A 53 4.07 -10.60 3.08
C PRO A 53 5.25 -9.88 2.44
N ARG A 54 6.47 -10.45 2.53
CA ARG A 54 7.67 -9.89 1.90
C ARG A 54 7.57 -9.80 0.37
N SER A 55 6.82 -10.70 -0.27
CA SER A 55 6.63 -10.63 -1.73
C SER A 55 5.83 -9.40 -2.14
N LEU A 56 4.86 -8.96 -1.32
CA LEU A 56 4.12 -7.72 -1.54
C LEU A 56 5.05 -6.51 -1.45
N GLY A 57 5.91 -6.46 -0.42
CA GLY A 57 6.90 -5.39 -0.28
C GLY A 57 7.87 -5.34 -1.46
N ALA A 58 8.40 -6.49 -1.87
CA ALA A 58 9.32 -6.59 -3.01
C ALA A 58 8.66 -6.15 -4.33
N LEU A 59 7.44 -6.62 -4.61
CA LEU A 59 6.67 -6.20 -5.80
C LEU A 59 6.36 -4.70 -5.76
N GLY A 60 5.99 -4.17 -4.59
CA GLY A 60 5.69 -2.75 -4.43
C GLY A 60 6.91 -1.87 -4.65
N VAL A 61 8.07 -2.24 -4.10
CA VAL A 61 9.34 -1.53 -4.34
C VAL A 61 9.74 -1.62 -5.81
N ALA A 62 9.62 -2.79 -6.44
CA ALA A 62 9.92 -2.95 -7.86
C ALA A 62 9.01 -2.08 -8.74
N ALA A 63 7.71 -2.01 -8.44
CA ALA A 63 6.77 -1.14 -9.13
C ALA A 63 7.17 0.34 -8.98
N LEU A 64 7.45 0.80 -7.75
CA LEU A 64 7.91 2.18 -7.51
C LEU A 64 9.23 2.50 -8.20
N ALA A 65 10.20 1.59 -8.17
CA ALA A 65 11.49 1.75 -8.84
C ALA A 65 11.37 1.77 -10.36
N SER A 66 10.35 1.13 -10.93
CA SER A 66 10.11 1.15 -12.37
C SER A 66 9.52 2.48 -12.85
N VAL A 67 8.85 3.25 -11.99
CA VAL A 67 8.28 4.57 -12.33
C VAL A 67 9.33 5.51 -12.95
N PRO A 68 10.46 5.83 -12.29
CA PRO A 68 11.47 6.71 -12.89
C PRO A 68 12.08 6.12 -14.16
N ILE A 69 12.20 4.79 -14.28
CA ILE A 69 12.71 4.14 -15.50
C ILE A 69 11.75 4.39 -16.68
N VAL A 70 10.44 4.24 -16.45
CA VAL A 70 9.41 4.50 -17.48
C VAL A 70 9.34 5.98 -17.83
N VAL A 71 9.44 6.87 -16.83
CA VAL A 71 9.43 8.33 -17.04
C VAL A 71 10.65 8.76 -17.87
N LEU A 72 11.85 8.32 -17.48
CA LEU A 72 13.09 8.66 -18.20
C LEU A 72 13.13 8.02 -19.60
N GLY A 73 12.64 6.79 -19.75
CA GLY A 73 12.59 6.10 -21.03
C GLY A 73 11.65 6.73 -22.06
N ARG A 74 10.71 7.57 -21.63
CA ARG A 74 9.80 8.30 -22.52
C ARG A 74 10.33 9.67 -22.97
N GLY A 75 11.46 10.11 -22.43
CA GLY A 75 12.01 11.45 -22.70
C GLY A 75 11.28 12.56 -21.95
N LEU A 76 11.91 13.73 -21.85
CA LEU A 76 11.26 14.94 -21.33
C LEU A 76 10.29 15.46 -22.41
N PRO A 77 9.01 15.72 -22.08
CA PRO A 77 8.06 16.27 -23.05
C PRO A 77 8.59 17.60 -23.57
N SER A 78 8.58 17.76 -24.89
CA SER A 78 8.72 19.08 -25.51
C SER A 78 7.41 19.86 -25.37
N ASP A 79 7.46 21.19 -25.32
CA ASP A 79 6.26 22.05 -25.11
C ASP A 79 5.15 21.81 -26.17
N ASP A 80 5.52 21.25 -27.32
CA ASP A 80 4.61 20.94 -28.44
C ASP A 80 3.88 19.59 -28.30
N GLU A 81 4.22 18.75 -27.32
CA GLU A 81 3.75 17.36 -27.17
C GLU A 81 2.72 17.13 -26.06
N VAL A 82 2.08 18.18 -25.55
CA VAL A 82 0.90 18.04 -24.67
C VAL A 82 -0.31 17.60 -25.50
N SER A 83 -0.21 16.41 -26.09
CA SER A 83 -1.30 15.73 -26.77
C SER A 83 -2.04 14.83 -25.78
N PRO A 84 -3.34 14.54 -26.00
CA PRO A 84 -4.08 13.53 -25.23
C PRO A 84 -3.39 12.16 -25.19
N PHE A 85 -2.54 11.87 -26.19
CA PHE A 85 -1.78 10.63 -26.28
C PHE A 85 -0.63 10.57 -25.25
N PHE A 86 -0.01 11.71 -24.95
CA PHE A 86 1.00 11.81 -23.87
C PHE A 86 0.35 11.58 -22.49
N VAL A 87 -0.85 12.14 -22.28
CA VAL A 87 -1.64 11.95 -21.05
C VAL A 87 -2.09 10.50 -20.90
N ALA A 88 -2.53 9.83 -21.96
CA ALA A 88 -2.86 8.40 -21.92
C ALA A 88 -1.61 7.53 -21.66
N GLY A 89 -0.46 7.93 -22.21
CA GLY A 89 0.82 7.28 -21.93
C GLY A 89 1.25 7.41 -20.47
N SER A 90 0.99 8.54 -19.82
CA SER A 90 1.38 8.81 -18.42
C SER A 90 0.56 8.05 -17.37
N LEU A 91 -0.54 7.39 -17.76
CA LEU A 91 -1.35 6.55 -16.86
C LEU A 91 -0.58 5.33 -16.32
N TRP A 92 0.34 4.77 -17.11
CA TRP A 92 1.10 3.58 -16.66
C TRP A 92 2.04 3.85 -15.47
N PRO A 93 2.90 4.88 -15.49
CA PRO A 93 3.65 5.33 -14.31
C PRO A 93 2.77 5.64 -13.11
N HIS A 94 1.58 6.21 -13.34
CA HIS A 94 0.61 6.53 -12.30
C HIS A 94 0.11 5.26 -11.59
N HIS A 95 -0.38 4.30 -12.35
CA HIS A 95 -0.83 2.99 -11.86
C HIS A 95 0.29 2.23 -11.13
N LEU A 96 1.52 2.26 -11.65
CA LEU A 96 2.68 1.66 -11.01
C LEU A 96 3.02 2.33 -9.67
N ALA A 97 2.92 3.66 -9.61
CA ALA A 97 3.18 4.42 -8.39
C ALA A 97 2.14 4.11 -7.31
N PHE A 98 0.85 4.20 -7.64
CA PHE A 98 -0.24 3.95 -6.69
C PHE A 98 -0.30 2.48 -6.27
N GLY A 99 -0.24 1.55 -7.22
CA GLY A 99 -0.19 0.12 -6.91
C GLY A 99 1.05 -0.24 -6.08
N GLY A 100 2.21 0.31 -6.43
CA GLY A 100 3.44 0.12 -5.67
C GLY A 100 3.33 0.62 -4.23
N LEU A 101 2.78 1.81 -4.03
CA LEU A 101 2.56 2.40 -2.70
C LEU A 101 1.61 1.56 -1.85
N VAL A 102 0.50 1.08 -2.42
CA VAL A 102 -0.45 0.20 -1.72
C VAL A 102 0.21 -1.11 -1.30
N LEU A 103 1.01 -1.72 -2.18
CA LEU A 103 1.72 -2.96 -1.88
C LEU A 103 2.77 -2.80 -0.77
N VAL A 104 3.58 -1.72 -0.82
CA VAL A 104 4.55 -1.41 0.24
C VAL A 104 3.85 -1.09 1.55
N GLY A 105 2.77 -0.30 1.51
CA GLY A 105 1.96 0.03 2.69
C GLY A 105 1.35 -1.22 3.33
N ALA A 106 0.79 -2.11 2.51
CA ALA A 106 0.25 -3.39 2.98
C ALA A 106 1.34 -4.25 3.64
N TRP A 107 2.51 -4.37 3.02
CA TRP A 107 3.65 -5.08 3.62
C TRP A 107 4.08 -4.45 4.95
N ALA A 108 4.24 -3.14 5.02
CA ALA A 108 4.66 -2.44 6.23
C ALA A 108 3.68 -2.66 7.39
N VAL A 109 2.37 -2.61 7.12
CA VAL A 109 1.32 -2.87 8.13
C VAL A 109 1.36 -4.33 8.61
N LEU A 110 1.54 -5.28 7.68
CA LEU A 110 1.61 -6.71 8.01
C LEU A 110 2.88 -7.05 8.81
N ASP A 111 4.01 -6.47 8.44
CA ASP A 111 5.30 -6.64 9.12
C ASP A 111 5.25 -6.04 10.52
N LEU A 112 4.77 -4.80 10.67
CA LEU A 112 4.55 -4.17 11.97
C LEU A 112 3.62 -5.00 12.85
N GLY A 113 2.50 -5.48 12.29
CA GLY A 113 1.57 -6.33 13.02
C GLY A 113 2.20 -7.65 13.47
N HIS A 114 3.09 -8.24 12.66
CA HIS A 114 3.84 -9.43 13.04
C HIS A 114 4.82 -9.12 14.18
N GLN A 115 5.58 -8.04 14.09
CA GLN A 115 6.51 -7.60 15.14
C GLN A 115 5.78 -7.35 16.46
N LEU A 116 4.64 -6.64 16.44
CA LEU A 116 3.85 -6.34 17.64
C LEU A 116 3.30 -7.60 18.33
N ARG A 117 2.94 -8.65 17.56
CA ARG A 117 2.44 -9.91 18.12
C ARG A 117 3.53 -10.76 18.77
N HIS A 118 4.78 -10.63 18.32
CA HIS A 118 5.91 -11.42 18.80
C HIS A 118 6.84 -10.62 19.72
N ALA A 119 6.53 -9.36 19.97
CA ALA A 119 7.26 -8.54 20.93
C ALA A 119 7.06 -9.10 22.34
N PRO A 120 8.15 -9.42 23.08
CA PRO A 120 8.04 -9.72 24.51
C PRO A 120 7.29 -8.60 25.25
N PRO A 121 6.48 -8.91 26.27
CA PRO A 121 5.72 -7.90 27.03
C PRO A 121 6.63 -6.85 27.68
N ASP A 122 7.87 -7.23 28.00
CA ASP A 122 8.89 -6.34 28.57
C ASP A 122 9.81 -5.70 27.51
N ALA A 123 9.68 -6.12 26.24
CA ALA A 123 10.39 -5.54 25.10
C ALA A 123 9.56 -4.41 24.48
N VAL A 124 9.07 -3.50 25.31
CA VAL A 124 8.95 -2.12 24.87
C VAL A 124 10.35 -1.54 25.09
N PRO A 125 11.26 -1.50 24.10
CA PRO A 125 12.39 -0.61 24.25
C PRO A 125 11.77 0.76 24.52
N ALA A 126 12.25 1.47 25.54
CA ALA A 126 12.17 2.91 25.53
C ALA A 126 12.93 3.33 24.27
N VAL A 127 12.26 3.31 23.10
CA VAL A 127 12.85 3.66 21.81
C VAL A 127 13.28 5.11 21.98
N PRO A 128 14.58 5.39 22.17
CA PRO A 128 15.03 6.76 22.31
C PRO A 128 14.77 7.41 20.95
N GLY A 129 13.85 8.37 20.91
CA GLY A 129 13.48 9.04 19.67
C GLY A 129 12.21 8.52 18.97
N ARG A 130 11.34 7.74 19.63
CA ARG A 130 9.96 7.58 19.13
C ARG A 130 9.34 8.99 19.11
N PRO A 131 8.95 9.53 17.95
CA PRO A 131 8.34 10.85 17.91
C PRO A 131 7.10 10.81 18.82
N PRO A 132 6.89 11.82 19.68
CA PRO A 132 5.68 11.86 20.47
C PRO A 132 4.48 11.74 19.53
N LEU A 133 3.38 11.12 19.96
CA LEU A 133 2.20 10.85 19.13
C LEU A 133 1.79 12.08 18.29
N ARG A 134 1.94 13.28 18.86
CA ARG A 134 1.73 14.57 18.19
C ARG A 134 2.60 14.76 16.95
N VAL A 135 3.90 14.44 17.02
CA VAL A 135 4.82 14.52 15.88
C VAL A 135 4.49 13.48 14.82
N ALA A 136 4.11 12.25 15.21
CA ALA A 136 3.64 11.25 14.24
C ALA A 136 2.35 11.71 13.53
N VAL A 137 1.39 12.26 14.28
CA VAL A 137 0.15 12.84 13.73
C VAL A 137 0.45 14.03 12.82
N VAL A 138 1.37 14.91 13.20
CA VAL A 138 1.79 16.05 12.37
C VAL A 138 2.45 15.57 11.08
N LEU A 139 3.34 14.58 11.14
CA LEU A 139 3.96 14.00 9.95
C LEU A 139 2.91 13.37 9.01
N VAL A 140 1.97 12.59 9.57
CA VAL A 140 0.86 12.03 8.79
C VAL A 140 0.01 13.14 8.18
N ALA A 141 -0.30 14.20 8.93
CA ALA A 141 -1.06 15.33 8.44
C ALA A 141 -0.31 16.09 7.32
N ILE A 142 0.99 16.30 7.45
CA ILE A 142 1.84 16.92 6.41
C ILE A 142 1.81 16.08 5.14
N VAL A 143 2.00 14.76 5.26
CA VAL A 143 1.97 13.85 4.11
C VAL A 143 0.59 13.85 3.47
N ALA A 144 -0.49 13.78 4.26
CA ALA A 144 -1.86 13.81 3.76
C ALA A 144 -2.21 15.14 3.07
N LEU A 145 -1.81 16.28 3.65
CA LEU A 145 -2.01 17.60 3.08
C LEU A 145 -1.18 17.80 1.80
N GLY A 146 0.05 17.31 1.77
CA GLY A 146 0.90 17.33 0.58
C GLY A 146 0.31 16.50 -0.55
N ALA A 147 -0.19 15.30 -0.25
CA ALA A 147 -0.90 14.46 -1.20
C ALA A 147 -2.18 15.13 -1.71
N LEU A 148 -2.99 15.73 -0.82
CA LEU A 148 -4.20 16.45 -1.19
C LEU A 148 -3.89 17.65 -2.08
N ALA A 149 -2.86 18.44 -1.76
CA ALA A 149 -2.44 19.60 -2.54
C ALA A 149 -1.97 19.18 -3.94
N ALA A 150 -1.20 18.09 -4.05
CA ALA A 150 -0.78 17.53 -5.33
C ALA A 150 -1.99 17.08 -6.17
N SER A 151 -2.96 16.39 -5.56
CA SER A 151 -4.21 15.98 -6.24
C SER A 151 -5.03 17.19 -6.72
N VAL A 152 -5.17 18.23 -5.89
CA VAL A 152 -5.87 19.47 -6.28
C VAL A 152 -5.14 20.21 -7.40
N ALA A 153 -3.81 20.24 -7.39
CA ALA A 153 -3.03 20.85 -8.45
C ALA A 153 -3.28 20.15 -9.80
N VAL A 154 -3.25 18.82 -9.82
CA VAL A 154 -3.55 18.02 -11.03
C VAL A 154 -4.99 18.23 -11.53
N LEU A 155 -5.95 18.43 -10.63
CA LEU A 155 -7.35 18.69 -11.02
C LEU A 155 -7.61 20.11 -11.54
N ARG A 156 -6.68 21.05 -11.30
CA ARG A 156 -6.82 22.47 -11.70
C ARG A 156 -6.03 22.83 -12.95
N THR A 157 -5.13 21.95 -13.39
CA THR A 157 -4.43 22.00 -14.67
C THR A 157 -5.22 21.29 -15.75
#